data_AF-A0A1X0ULC8-F1
#
_entry.id   AF-A0A1X0ULC8-F1
#
_cell.length_a   1.000
_cell.length_b   1.000
_cell.length_c   1.000
_cell.angle_alpha   90.00
_cell.angle_beta   90.00
_cell.angle_gamma   90.00
#
_symmetry.space_group_name_H-M   'P 1'
#
loop_
_entity.id
_entity.type
_entity.pdbx_description
1 polymer ?
#
loop_
_entity_poly.entity_id
_entity_poly.type
_entity_poly.pdbx_seq_one_letter_code
_entity_poly.pdbx_strand_id
1 'polypeptide(L)'
;MRIRNRHNRAETTTRARFVFVGAGGWALKLLHKARIPDARGYALLPISGRFLRCDNPDVTDRHDAKVYGKAPIGAPPMSMPHLDTRVVDGSRSILFGPYAGSSPKFLKNGSVLDLPRSIRAHNVTPLIAMAKDNLALVRLLVTELTASKSKKLKALREFVPTANPQDWSMITAGQRAQIVKKDPDRGGVLQFGTEVVAAQDGTIAAVLGASPGASTAVPIMLELLDRCFPEHRHQWAPALLEMIPTLGVSLSCNPALAERTMMTTARTLHLSASTSSDSTP
;
A
#
# COMPACT_ATOMS: atom_id res chain seq x y z
N MET A 1 -20.32 -13.71 -13.94
CA MET A 1 -18.85 -13.88 -13.98
C MET A 1 -18.50 -15.26 -14.50
N ARG A 2 -17.57 -15.36 -15.46
CA ARG A 2 -16.97 -16.64 -15.89
C ARG A 2 -15.73 -16.91 -15.05
N ILE A 3 -15.64 -18.08 -14.46
CA ILE A 3 -14.55 -18.51 -13.57
C ILE A 3 -13.87 -19.70 -14.23
N ARG A 4 -12.54 -19.69 -14.29
CA ARG A 4 -11.73 -20.82 -14.75
C ARG A 4 -10.85 -21.30 -13.62
N ASN A 5 -11.05 -22.54 -13.18
CA ASN A 5 -10.20 -23.16 -12.19
C ASN A 5 -8.80 -23.40 -12.80
N ARG A 6 -7.74 -22.92 -12.15
CA ARG A 6 -6.38 -23.04 -12.67
C ARG A 6 -5.77 -24.43 -12.52
N HIS A 7 -6.30 -25.26 -11.63
CA HIS A 7 -5.80 -26.60 -11.36
C HIS A 7 -6.34 -27.61 -12.38
N ASN A 8 -7.67 -27.71 -12.52
CA ASN A 8 -8.32 -28.69 -13.40
C ASN A 8 -8.86 -28.11 -14.71
N ARG A 9 -8.69 -26.79 -14.95
CA ARG A 9 -9.16 -26.06 -16.14
C ARG A 9 -10.68 -26.01 -16.33
N ALA A 10 -11.48 -26.49 -15.37
CA ALA A 10 -12.93 -26.42 -15.44
C ALA A 10 -13.42 -24.96 -15.50
N GLU A 11 -14.44 -24.72 -16.31
CA GLU A 11 -15.09 -23.42 -16.44
C GLU A 11 -16.49 -23.47 -15.81
N THR A 12 -16.80 -22.46 -14.99
CA THR A 12 -18.13 -22.27 -14.41
C THR A 12 -18.60 -20.84 -14.61
N THR A 13 -19.91 -20.65 -14.59
CA THR A 13 -20.51 -19.31 -14.65
C THR A 13 -21.34 -19.09 -13.40
N THR A 14 -21.04 -18.00 -12.69
CA THR A 14 -21.78 -17.57 -11.49
C THR A 14 -22.44 -16.23 -11.78
N ARG A 15 -23.73 -16.12 -11.44
CA ARG A 15 -24.46 -14.84 -11.45
C ARG A 15 -24.51 -14.31 -10.02
N ALA A 16 -24.23 -13.02 -9.86
CA ALA A 16 -24.27 -12.32 -8.58
C ALA A 16 -24.86 -10.92 -8.83
N ARG A 17 -25.57 -10.39 -7.84
CA ARG A 17 -26.11 -9.02 -7.88
C ARG A 17 -25.01 -7.98 -7.68
N PHE A 18 -23.99 -8.33 -6.91
CA PHE A 18 -22.83 -7.51 -6.62
C PHE A 18 -21.54 -8.35 -6.70
N VAL A 19 -20.45 -7.75 -7.18
CA VAL A 19 -19.11 -8.36 -7.20
C VAL A 19 -18.08 -7.41 -6.59
N PHE A 20 -17.49 -7.80 -5.47
CA PHE A 20 -16.30 -7.12 -4.93
C PHE A 20 -15.01 -7.76 -5.46
N VAL A 21 -14.13 -6.95 -6.03
CA VAL A 21 -12.89 -7.42 -6.67
C VAL A 21 -11.69 -7.23 -5.75
N GLY A 22 -11.48 -8.18 -4.84
CA GLY A 22 -10.33 -8.26 -3.94
C GLY A 22 -9.08 -8.89 -4.56
N ALA A 23 -8.74 -8.58 -5.82
CA ALA A 23 -7.70 -9.28 -6.59
C ALA A 23 -6.29 -8.63 -6.54
N GLY A 24 -6.02 -7.79 -5.54
CA GLY A 24 -4.77 -7.02 -5.44
C GLY A 24 -4.49 -6.23 -6.73
N GLY A 25 -3.25 -6.25 -7.22
CA GLY A 25 -2.89 -5.53 -8.45
C GLY A 25 -3.58 -6.05 -9.74
N TRP A 26 -4.30 -7.18 -9.69
CA TRP A 26 -5.15 -7.64 -10.80
C TRP A 26 -6.57 -7.06 -10.77
N ALA A 27 -6.94 -6.32 -9.73
CA ALA A 27 -8.26 -5.71 -9.63
C ALA A 27 -8.56 -4.81 -10.84
N LEU A 28 -7.63 -3.93 -11.22
CA LEU A 28 -7.81 -3.05 -12.39
C LEU A 28 -8.01 -3.85 -13.69
N LYS A 29 -7.27 -4.95 -13.87
CA LYS A 29 -7.43 -5.83 -15.03
C LYS A 29 -8.83 -6.45 -15.09
N LEU A 30 -9.42 -6.80 -13.95
CA LEU A 30 -10.78 -7.34 -13.89
C LEU A 30 -11.82 -6.25 -14.14
N LEU A 31 -11.65 -5.05 -13.59
CA LEU A 31 -12.52 -3.90 -13.89
C LEU A 31 -12.51 -3.55 -15.38
N HIS A 32 -11.32 -3.52 -15.99
CA HIS A 32 -11.16 -3.31 -17.42
C HIS A 32 -11.79 -4.41 -18.28
N LYS A 33 -11.82 -5.67 -17.79
CA LYS A 33 -12.54 -6.77 -18.44
C LYS A 33 -14.05 -6.65 -18.29
N ALA A 34 -14.53 -6.13 -17.16
CA ALA A 34 -15.93 -5.80 -16.93
C ALA A 34 -16.39 -4.58 -17.75
N ARG A 35 -15.46 -3.83 -18.35
CA ARG A 35 -15.72 -2.67 -19.22
C ARG A 35 -16.44 -1.52 -18.51
N ILE A 36 -16.23 -1.37 -17.19
CA ILE A 36 -16.81 -0.25 -16.46
C ILE A 36 -16.17 1.07 -16.90
N PRO A 37 -16.95 2.13 -17.20
CA PRO A 37 -16.40 3.44 -17.57
C PRO A 37 -15.48 4.04 -16.50
N ASP A 38 -15.81 3.81 -15.23
CA ASP A 38 -15.12 4.39 -14.06
C ASP A 38 -13.67 3.90 -13.90
N ALA A 39 -13.30 2.79 -14.53
CA ALA A 39 -11.93 2.28 -14.55
C ALA A 39 -11.09 2.85 -15.72
N ARG A 40 -11.67 3.67 -16.61
CA ARG A 40 -10.93 4.34 -17.70
C ARG A 40 -10.02 5.42 -17.12
N GLY A 41 -8.86 5.62 -17.74
CA GLY A 41 -7.84 6.55 -17.25
C GLY A 41 -6.97 6.02 -16.10
N TYR A 42 -7.36 4.92 -15.45
CA TYR A 42 -6.54 4.26 -14.44
C TYR A 42 -5.43 3.41 -15.06
N ALA A 43 -4.26 3.46 -14.43
CA ALA A 43 -3.12 2.57 -14.64
C ALA A 43 -2.52 2.16 -13.30
N LEU A 44 -1.66 1.14 -13.34
CA LEU A 44 -0.92 0.66 -12.18
C LEU A 44 0.57 0.63 -12.51
N LEU A 45 1.39 1.09 -11.57
CA LEU A 45 2.83 0.94 -11.61
C LEU A 45 3.26 -0.12 -10.60
N PRO A 46 3.94 -1.18 -11.02
CA PRO A 46 4.46 -2.15 -10.08
C PRO A 46 5.67 -1.57 -9.37
N ILE A 47 5.58 -1.46 -8.05
CA ILE A 47 6.68 -1.05 -7.18
C ILE A 47 7.07 -2.27 -6.36
N SER A 48 8.33 -2.68 -6.47
CA SER A 48 8.91 -3.73 -5.62
C SER A 48 10.06 -3.15 -4.82
N GLY A 49 10.15 -3.57 -3.56
CA GLY A 49 11.26 -3.21 -2.67
C GLY A 49 12.23 -4.36 -2.53
N ARG A 50 13.49 -4.04 -2.25
CA ARG A 50 14.52 -4.99 -1.84
C ARG A 50 15.19 -4.48 -0.56
N PHE A 51 15.65 -5.40 0.27
CA PHE A 51 16.33 -5.09 1.52
C PHE A 51 17.58 -5.96 1.66
N LEU A 52 18.63 -5.39 2.23
CA LEU A 52 19.72 -6.18 2.79
C LEU A 52 19.22 -6.77 4.11
N ARG A 53 19.28 -8.10 4.25
CA ARG A 53 18.90 -8.84 5.45
C ARG A 53 20.15 -9.40 6.11
N CYS A 54 20.24 -9.22 7.42
CA CYS A 54 21.22 -9.86 8.29
C CYS A 54 20.48 -10.70 9.34
N ASP A 55 20.87 -11.96 9.47
CA ASP A 55 20.37 -12.90 10.47
C ASP A 55 21.45 -13.33 11.47
N ASN A 56 22.64 -12.73 11.41
CA ASN A 56 23.74 -13.05 12.31
C ASN A 56 23.43 -12.55 13.73
N PRO A 57 23.31 -13.43 14.74
CA PRO A 57 22.99 -13.07 16.13
C PRO A 57 23.93 -12.02 16.71
N ASP A 58 25.22 -12.09 16.38
CA ASP A 58 26.23 -11.14 16.85
C ASP A 58 25.93 -9.70 16.42
N VAL A 59 25.17 -9.52 15.33
CA VAL A 59 24.75 -8.22 14.81
C VAL A 59 23.31 -7.91 15.26
N THR A 60 22.39 -8.87 15.19
CA THR A 60 20.97 -8.67 15.52
C THR A 60 20.73 -8.38 17.00
N ASP A 61 21.53 -8.95 17.89
CA ASP A 61 21.36 -8.79 19.33
C ASP A 61 21.83 -7.42 19.83
N ARG A 62 22.63 -6.71 19.03
CA ARG A 62 23.11 -5.36 19.31
C ARG A 62 22.17 -4.26 18.83
N HIS A 63 21.06 -4.61 18.17
CA HIS A 63 20.16 -3.63 17.55
C HIS A 63 18.67 -3.94 17.77
N ASP A 64 18.02 -3.13 18.61
CA ASP A 64 16.60 -3.26 18.92
C ASP A 64 15.70 -2.20 18.27
N ALA A 65 16.28 -1.25 17.53
CA ALA A 65 15.59 0.00 17.17
C ALA A 65 15.18 0.14 15.70
N LYS A 66 14.19 1.02 15.52
CA LYS A 66 13.77 1.74 14.32
C LYS A 66 14.67 2.88 13.85
N VAL A 67 15.71 2.72 13.02
CA VAL A 67 16.56 3.87 12.63
C VAL A 67 16.31 4.36 11.21
N TYR A 68 15.88 5.60 11.06
CA TYR A 68 15.66 6.25 9.76
C TYR A 68 16.86 7.12 9.35
N GLY A 69 17.27 7.00 8.09
CA GLY A 69 18.25 7.91 7.50
C GLY A 69 17.72 9.32 7.26
N LYS A 70 18.65 10.27 7.13
CA LYS A 70 18.33 11.62 6.69
C LYS A 70 17.93 11.61 5.22
N ALA A 71 16.87 12.34 4.88
CA ALA A 71 16.43 12.45 3.50
C ALA A 71 17.40 13.31 2.66
N PRO A 72 17.83 12.85 1.47
CA PRO A 72 18.43 13.71 0.47
C PRO A 72 17.45 14.81 0.09
N ILE A 73 17.97 16.01 -0.20
CA ILE A 73 17.17 17.14 -0.66
C ILE A 73 16.39 16.72 -1.92
N GLY A 74 15.06 16.84 -1.88
CA GLY A 74 14.16 16.57 -3.01
C GLY A 74 13.67 15.12 -3.18
N ALA A 75 14.03 14.20 -2.27
CA ALA A 75 13.51 12.84 -2.32
C ALA A 75 12.19 12.68 -1.53
N PRO A 76 11.22 11.86 -1.99
CA PRO A 76 9.98 11.64 -1.25
C PRO A 76 10.26 11.01 0.12
N PRO A 77 9.61 11.48 1.20
CA PRO A 77 9.92 11.07 2.58
C PRO A 77 9.80 9.55 2.82
N MET A 78 9.01 8.85 2.01
CA MET A 78 8.80 7.40 2.11
C MET A 78 9.91 6.52 1.50
N SER A 79 10.91 7.12 0.83
CA SER A 79 11.91 6.34 0.06
C SER A 79 13.26 6.19 0.76
N MET A 80 13.35 6.55 2.04
CA MET A 80 14.64 6.63 2.73
C MET A 80 15.14 5.28 3.22
N PRO A 81 16.45 5.00 3.05
CA PRO A 81 17.10 3.89 3.73
C PRO A 81 16.88 4.00 5.23
N HIS A 82 16.46 2.90 5.82
CA HIS A 82 16.27 2.72 7.24
C HIS A 82 16.75 1.33 7.62
N LEU A 83 17.20 1.24 8.86
CA LEU A 83 17.59 0.01 9.52
C LEU A 83 16.45 -0.43 10.43
N ASP A 84 15.94 -1.63 10.22
CA ASP A 84 14.72 -2.13 10.84
C ASP A 84 14.95 -3.51 11.47
N THR A 85 14.81 -3.61 12.80
CA THR A 85 14.79 -4.89 13.49
C THR A 85 13.43 -5.56 13.30
N ARG A 86 13.42 -6.81 12.86
CA ARG A 86 12.22 -7.63 12.64
C ARG A 86 12.34 -8.93 13.41
N VAL A 87 11.23 -9.38 13.98
CA VAL A 87 11.09 -10.74 14.52
C VAL A 87 10.18 -11.52 13.57
N VAL A 88 10.74 -12.56 12.96
CA VAL A 88 10.05 -13.44 12.00
C VAL A 88 10.19 -14.87 12.50
N ASP A 89 9.06 -15.54 12.75
CA ASP A 89 9.02 -16.92 13.26
C ASP A 89 9.87 -17.11 14.53
N GLY A 90 9.85 -16.11 15.42
CA GLY A 90 10.62 -16.09 16.68
C GLY A 90 12.11 -15.76 16.53
N SER A 91 12.61 -15.62 15.31
CA SER A 91 14.02 -15.27 15.02
C SER A 91 14.16 -13.79 14.68
N ARG A 92 15.22 -13.15 15.17
CA ARG A 92 15.51 -11.74 14.90
C ARG A 92 16.27 -11.59 13.57
N SER A 93 15.90 -10.60 12.79
CA SER A 93 16.57 -10.19 11.55
C SER A 93 16.68 -8.68 11.50
N ILE A 94 17.78 -8.16 10.97
CA ILE A 94 17.90 -6.73 10.64
C ILE A 94 17.72 -6.55 9.14
N LEU A 95 16.87 -5.59 8.74
CA LEU A 95 16.65 -5.20 7.37
C LEU A 95 17.18 -3.79 7.12
N PHE A 96 17.92 -3.60 6.03
CA PHE A 96 18.36 -2.29 5.56
C PHE A 96 17.87 -2.00 4.14
N GLY A 97 17.18 -0.88 3.96
CA GLY A 97 16.55 -0.49 2.69
C GLY A 97 15.46 0.56 2.91
N PRO A 98 14.55 0.81 1.95
CA PRO A 98 14.29 0.00 0.77
C PRO A 98 15.18 0.40 -0.42
N TYR A 99 15.61 -0.60 -1.18
CA TYR A 99 16.14 -0.43 -2.52
C TYR A 99 15.04 -0.70 -3.55
N ALA A 100 15.07 0.01 -4.67
CA ALA A 100 14.15 -0.27 -5.77
C ALA A 100 14.40 -1.68 -6.35
N GLY A 101 13.32 -2.41 -6.62
CA GLY A 101 13.33 -3.70 -7.31
C GLY A 101 12.68 -3.62 -8.69
N SER A 102 13.15 -4.45 -9.62
CA SER A 102 12.65 -4.55 -10.99
C SER A 102 11.73 -5.77 -11.14
N SER A 103 10.44 -5.61 -10.90
CA SER A 103 9.45 -6.64 -11.21
C SER A 103 8.23 -6.03 -11.88
N PRO A 104 7.92 -6.39 -13.14
CA PRO A 104 6.75 -5.89 -13.87
C PRO A 104 5.44 -6.61 -13.49
N LYS A 105 5.52 -7.57 -12.55
CA LYS A 105 4.37 -8.36 -12.09
C LYS A 105 3.43 -7.49 -11.23
N PHE A 106 2.16 -7.86 -11.09
CA PHE A 106 1.26 -7.23 -10.12
C PHE A 106 0.92 -8.12 -8.92
N LEU A 107 1.18 -9.42 -9.03
CA LEU A 107 0.99 -10.42 -7.99
C LEU A 107 2.30 -11.17 -7.75
N LYS A 108 2.51 -11.71 -6.54
CA LYS A 108 3.68 -12.56 -6.21
C LYS A 108 3.91 -13.65 -7.27
N ASN A 109 2.84 -14.36 -7.64
CA ASN A 109 2.83 -15.39 -8.68
C ASN A 109 2.23 -14.89 -10.01
N GLY A 110 2.43 -13.60 -10.31
CA GLY A 110 1.91 -12.92 -11.50
C GLY A 110 2.74 -13.13 -12.77
N SER A 111 2.33 -12.46 -13.85
CA SER A 111 3.00 -12.57 -15.16
C SER A 111 3.98 -11.42 -15.36
N VAL A 112 5.12 -11.67 -15.99
CA VAL A 112 6.06 -10.61 -16.40
C VAL A 112 5.44 -9.66 -17.44
N LEU A 113 4.34 -10.09 -18.06
CA LEU A 113 3.57 -9.28 -19.01
C LEU A 113 2.45 -8.48 -18.33
N ASP A 114 2.34 -8.47 -17.01
CA ASP A 114 1.29 -7.76 -16.28
C ASP A 114 1.32 -6.25 -16.59
N LEU A 115 2.46 -5.58 -16.39
CA LEU A 115 2.62 -4.15 -16.72
C LEU A 115 2.39 -3.87 -18.22
N PRO A 116 3.10 -4.50 -19.18
CA PRO A 116 2.89 -4.23 -20.61
C PRO A 116 1.43 -4.42 -21.06
N ARG A 117 0.74 -5.45 -20.56
CA ARG A 117 -0.67 -5.72 -20.90
C ARG A 117 -1.66 -4.79 -20.19
N SER A 118 -1.22 -4.05 -19.18
CA SER A 118 -2.06 -3.06 -18.49
C SER A 118 -2.07 -1.70 -19.17
N ILE A 119 -1.09 -1.44 -20.04
CA ILE A 119 -1.03 -0.21 -20.84
C ILE A 119 -2.10 -0.27 -21.92
N ARG A 120 -2.92 0.78 -21.98
CA ARG A 120 -4.05 0.93 -22.90
C ARG A 120 -4.09 2.36 -23.41
N ALA A 121 -4.65 2.59 -24.60
CA ALA A 121 -4.72 3.93 -25.19
C ALA A 121 -5.26 5.00 -24.22
N HIS A 122 -6.30 4.67 -23.43
CA HIS A 122 -6.93 5.59 -22.49
C HIS A 122 -6.10 5.88 -21.21
N ASN A 123 -5.00 5.17 -20.94
CA ASN A 123 -4.17 5.38 -19.75
C ASN A 123 -2.70 5.75 -20.07
N VAL A 124 -2.33 5.83 -21.35
CA VAL A 124 -1.00 6.30 -21.78
C VAL A 124 -0.77 7.76 -21.39
N THR A 125 -1.73 8.65 -21.68
CA THR A 125 -1.59 10.08 -21.33
C THR A 125 -1.41 10.30 -19.82
N PRO A 126 -2.24 9.69 -18.94
CA PRO A 126 -2.00 9.76 -17.50
C PRO A 126 -0.64 9.24 -17.05
N LEU A 127 -0.15 8.14 -17.63
CA LEU A 127 1.15 7.57 -17.29
C LEU A 127 2.31 8.52 -17.65
N ILE A 128 2.26 9.13 -18.84
CA ILE A 128 3.29 10.06 -19.29
C ILE A 128 3.28 11.34 -18.45
N ALA A 129 2.10 11.90 -18.20
CA ALA A 129 1.94 13.11 -17.39
C ALA A 129 2.49 12.89 -15.97
N MET A 130 2.08 11.79 -15.32
CA MET A 130 2.58 11.42 -14.00
C MET A 130 4.11 11.27 -13.99
N ALA A 131 4.70 10.65 -15.02
CA ALA A 131 6.15 10.45 -15.07
C ALA A 131 6.91 11.79 -15.18
N LYS A 132 6.38 12.75 -15.93
CA LYS A 132 6.94 14.11 -16.06
C LYS A 132 6.84 14.91 -14.75
N ASP A 133 5.72 14.79 -14.04
CA ASP A 133 5.53 15.49 -12.76
C ASP A 133 6.36 14.89 -11.63
N ASN A 134 6.85 13.65 -11.79
CA ASN A 134 7.54 12.90 -10.75
C ASN A 134 8.98 12.51 -11.17
N LEU A 135 9.66 13.34 -11.98
CA LEU A 135 11.01 13.06 -12.49
C LEU A 135 12.04 12.77 -11.39
N ALA A 136 11.95 13.45 -10.24
CA ALA A 136 12.84 13.21 -9.11
C ALA A 136 12.68 11.77 -8.56
N LEU A 137 11.44 11.30 -8.41
CA LEU A 137 11.13 9.93 -7.99
C LEU A 137 11.58 8.92 -9.05
N VAL A 138 11.32 9.17 -10.34
CA VAL A 138 11.76 8.28 -11.43
C VAL A 138 13.29 8.16 -11.42
N ARG A 139 14.01 9.27 -11.31
CA ARG A 139 15.47 9.30 -11.24
C ARG A 139 15.99 8.54 -10.02
N LEU A 140 15.37 8.72 -8.86
CA LEU A 140 15.69 7.97 -7.64
C LEU A 140 15.54 6.47 -7.87
N LEU A 141 14.39 6.01 -8.37
CA LEU A 141 14.12 4.59 -8.63
C LEU A 141 15.12 3.98 -9.61
N VAL A 142 15.44 4.67 -10.72
CA VAL A 142 16.44 4.22 -11.70
C VAL A 142 17.84 4.13 -11.06
N THR A 143 18.19 5.10 -10.22
CA THR A 143 19.48 5.12 -9.51
C THR A 143 19.60 3.93 -8.55
N GLU A 144 18.54 3.63 -7.80
CA GLU A 144 18.53 2.50 -6.86
C GLU A 144 18.50 1.13 -7.55
N LEU A 145 17.82 1.04 -8.70
CA LEU A 145 17.81 -0.15 -9.55
C LEU A 145 19.20 -0.48 -10.09
N THR A 146 19.95 0.54 -10.51
CA THR A 146 21.30 0.39 -11.10
C THR A 146 22.42 0.37 -10.05
N ALA A 147 22.11 0.66 -8.78
CA ALA A 147 23.10 0.66 -7.71
C ALA A 147 23.72 -0.73 -7.48
N SER A 148 25.06 -0.79 -7.53
CA SER A 148 25.84 -2.02 -7.30
C SER A 148 25.76 -2.48 -5.84
N LYS A 149 26.07 -3.77 -5.60
CA LYS A 149 26.15 -4.33 -4.23
C LYS A 149 27.10 -3.54 -3.34
N SER A 150 28.25 -3.09 -3.88
CA SER A 150 29.22 -2.27 -3.15
C SER A 150 28.63 -0.92 -2.72
N LYS A 151 27.90 -0.23 -3.60
CA LYS A 151 27.24 1.05 -3.25
C LYS A 151 26.20 0.86 -2.14
N LYS A 152 25.44 -0.23 -2.20
CA LYS A 152 24.43 -0.58 -1.18
C LYS A 152 25.08 -0.88 0.17
N LEU A 153 26.18 -1.65 0.19
CA LEU A 153 26.97 -1.91 1.39
C LEU A 153 27.64 -0.65 1.95
N LYS A 154 28.09 0.27 1.09
CA LYS A 154 28.63 1.56 1.53
C LYS A 154 27.58 2.37 2.29
N ALA A 155 26.36 2.45 1.77
CA ALA A 155 25.24 3.10 2.45
C ALA A 155 24.88 2.41 3.78
N LEU A 156 24.92 1.07 3.82
CA LEU A 156 24.72 0.32 5.07
C LEU A 156 25.76 0.70 6.13
N ARG A 157 27.03 0.89 5.75
CA ARG A 157 28.10 1.26 6.67
C ARG A 157 27.97 2.65 7.28
N GLU A 158 27.11 3.51 6.72
CA GLU A 158 26.74 4.78 7.37
C GLU A 158 25.87 4.55 8.62
N PHE A 159 25.17 3.41 8.70
CA PHE A 159 24.34 3.02 9.84
C PHE A 159 25.04 1.97 10.72
N VAL A 160 25.76 1.04 10.10
CA VAL A 160 26.46 -0.07 10.76
C VAL A 160 27.92 -0.07 10.27
N PRO A 161 28.81 0.78 10.83
CA PRO A 161 30.18 0.94 10.34
C PRO A 161 30.98 -0.35 10.26
N THR A 162 30.70 -1.29 11.16
CA THR A 162 31.36 -2.60 11.27
C THR A 162 30.73 -3.69 10.39
N ALA A 163 29.77 -3.35 9.52
CA ALA A 163 29.06 -4.33 8.70
C ALA A 163 30.03 -5.13 7.79
N ASN A 164 30.11 -6.44 8.06
CA ASN A 164 30.81 -7.41 7.22
C ASN A 164 29.91 -7.80 6.03
N PRO A 165 30.34 -7.59 4.77
CA PRO A 165 29.53 -7.90 3.57
C PRO A 165 28.98 -9.32 3.46
N GLN A 166 29.59 -10.30 4.14
CA GLN A 166 29.19 -11.70 4.09
C GLN A 166 27.90 -11.97 4.89
N ASP A 167 27.64 -11.19 5.94
CA ASP A 167 26.45 -11.35 6.78
C ASP A 167 25.16 -10.81 6.12
N TRP A 168 25.29 -10.07 5.02
CA TRP A 168 24.18 -9.34 4.41
C TRP A 168 23.81 -9.92 3.04
N SER A 169 22.58 -10.44 2.96
CA SER A 169 22.00 -10.99 1.75
C SER A 169 20.87 -10.10 1.24
N MET A 170 20.69 -10.00 -0.07
CA MET A 170 19.63 -9.18 -0.64
C MET A 170 18.35 -9.99 -0.77
N ILE A 171 17.29 -9.58 -0.09
CA ILE A 171 15.96 -10.16 -0.19
C ILE A 171 15.03 -9.26 -1.01
N THR A 172 14.06 -9.88 -1.67
CA THR A 172 12.98 -9.18 -2.37
C THR A 172 11.77 -9.10 -1.46
N ALA A 173 11.30 -7.89 -1.19
CA ALA A 173 10.11 -7.65 -0.39
C ALA A 173 8.83 -7.85 -1.21
N GLY A 174 7.68 -7.63 -0.55
CA GLY A 174 6.37 -7.65 -1.20
C GLY A 174 6.28 -6.71 -2.40
N GLN A 175 5.37 -7.05 -3.30
CA GLN A 175 5.06 -6.25 -4.48
C GLN A 175 3.82 -5.40 -4.23
N ARG A 176 3.89 -4.13 -4.64
CA ARG A 176 2.79 -3.17 -4.57
C ARG A 176 2.45 -2.67 -5.96
N ALA A 177 1.18 -2.36 -6.20
CA ALA A 177 0.73 -1.71 -7.41
C ALA A 177 0.29 -0.29 -7.05
N GLN A 178 1.06 0.71 -7.49
CA GLN A 178 0.75 2.11 -7.24
C GLN A 178 -0.23 2.62 -8.30
N ILE A 179 -1.24 3.37 -7.87
CA ILE A 179 -2.27 3.89 -8.77
C ILE A 179 -1.74 5.11 -9.51
N VAL A 180 -2.00 5.14 -10.82
CA VAL A 180 -1.96 6.36 -11.61
C VAL A 180 -3.36 6.59 -12.13
N LYS A 181 -3.93 7.77 -11.88
CA LYS A 181 -5.27 8.11 -12.35
C LYS A 181 -5.22 9.35 -13.23
N LYS A 182 -6.19 9.45 -14.14
CA LYS A 182 -6.40 10.64 -14.95
C LYS A 182 -6.79 11.80 -14.03
N ASP A 183 -6.18 12.94 -14.26
CA ASP A 183 -6.46 14.18 -13.56
C ASP A 183 -6.85 15.26 -14.59
N PRO A 184 -7.88 16.09 -14.33
CA PRO A 184 -8.31 17.13 -15.26
C PRO A 184 -7.23 18.19 -15.51
N ASP A 185 -6.46 18.55 -14.49
CA ASP A 185 -5.52 19.68 -14.54
C ASP A 185 -4.13 19.21 -14.94
N ARG A 186 -3.68 18.10 -14.35
CA ARG A 186 -2.33 17.56 -14.55
C ARG A 186 -2.26 16.48 -15.64
N GLY A 187 -3.40 16.05 -16.18
CA GLY A 187 -3.50 14.95 -17.15
C GLY A 187 -3.34 13.56 -16.52
N GLY A 188 -2.48 13.40 -15.52
CA GLY A 188 -2.42 12.20 -14.68
C GLY A 188 -1.56 12.37 -13.44
N VAL A 189 -1.99 11.75 -12.34
CA VAL A 189 -1.34 11.89 -11.02
C VAL A 189 -1.02 10.54 -10.42
N LEU A 190 0.11 10.48 -9.71
CA LEU A 190 0.47 9.35 -8.86
C LEU A 190 -0.35 9.45 -7.58
N GLN A 191 -1.33 8.56 -7.41
CA GLN A 191 -2.18 8.54 -6.23
C GLN A 191 -1.52 7.65 -5.19
N PHE A 192 -1.20 8.19 -4.02
CA PHE A 192 -0.76 7.42 -2.87
C PHE A 192 -1.96 6.89 -2.07
N GLY A 193 -1.77 5.74 -1.43
CA GLY A 193 -2.82 5.07 -0.66
C GLY A 193 -3.71 4.18 -1.51
N THR A 194 -4.98 4.16 -1.16
CA THR A 194 -5.97 3.19 -1.61
C THR A 194 -7.18 3.94 -2.19
N GLU A 195 -7.76 3.43 -3.28
CA GLU A 195 -8.88 4.10 -3.97
C GLU A 195 -10.00 3.11 -4.26
N VAL A 196 -11.24 3.50 -3.96
CA VAL A 196 -12.43 2.74 -4.30
C VAL A 196 -12.85 3.10 -5.72
N VAL A 197 -12.89 2.10 -6.60
CA VAL A 197 -13.45 2.22 -7.95
C VAL A 197 -14.68 1.33 -8.04
N ALA A 198 -15.85 1.94 -8.21
CA ALA A 198 -17.13 1.27 -8.34
C ALA A 198 -17.79 1.64 -9.67
N ALA A 199 -18.56 0.72 -10.23
CA ALA A 199 -19.44 1.03 -11.34
C ALA A 199 -20.57 1.96 -10.87
N GLN A 200 -21.04 2.85 -11.77
CA GLN A 200 -22.15 3.76 -11.49
C GLN A 200 -23.44 3.06 -11.05
N ASP A 201 -23.66 1.83 -11.50
CA ASP A 201 -24.83 1.02 -11.14
C ASP A 201 -24.64 0.24 -9.82
N GLY A 202 -23.49 0.40 -9.14
CA GLY A 202 -23.18 -0.27 -7.88
C GLY A 202 -22.94 -1.78 -7.99
N THR A 203 -22.97 -2.39 -9.18
CA THR A 203 -22.96 -3.86 -9.33
C THR A 203 -21.56 -4.49 -9.20
N ILE A 204 -20.50 -3.69 -9.32
CA ILE A 204 -19.11 -4.14 -9.18
C ILE A 204 -18.27 -3.02 -8.57
N ALA A 205 -17.41 -3.39 -7.62
CA ALA A 205 -16.43 -2.48 -7.05
C ALA A 205 -15.09 -3.16 -6.79
N ALA A 206 -14.03 -2.38 -6.79
CA ALA A 206 -12.71 -2.82 -6.38
C ALA A 206 -12.02 -1.77 -5.52
N VAL A 207 -11.08 -2.24 -4.74
CA VAL A 207 -10.13 -1.40 -4.01
C VAL A 207 -8.78 -1.52 -4.72
N LEU A 208 -8.32 -0.40 -5.28
CA LEU A 208 -7.04 -0.30 -5.98
C LEU A 208 -5.96 0.29 -5.06
N GLY A 209 -4.69 0.04 -5.39
CA GLY A 209 -3.55 0.69 -4.77
C GLY A 209 -2.92 -0.05 -3.61
N ALA A 210 -2.49 0.70 -2.60
CA ALA A 210 -1.89 0.14 -1.40
C ALA A 210 -2.91 -0.73 -0.64
N SER A 211 -2.42 -1.79 -0.01
CA SER A 211 -3.26 -2.57 0.90
C SER A 211 -3.72 -1.65 2.03
N PRO A 212 -5.03 -1.55 2.29
CA PRO A 212 -5.51 -0.75 3.40
C PRO A 212 -4.96 -1.32 4.71
N GLY A 213 -4.40 -0.44 5.53
CA GLY A 213 -3.98 -0.79 6.88
C GLY A 213 -5.20 -0.79 7.81
N ALA A 214 -5.00 -1.21 9.06
CA ALA A 214 -6.07 -1.21 10.07
C ALA A 214 -6.75 0.17 10.20
N SER A 215 -5.97 1.25 10.11
CA SER A 215 -6.46 2.63 10.20
C SER A 215 -7.23 3.13 8.98
N THR A 216 -7.12 2.47 7.82
CA THR A 216 -7.78 2.93 6.57
C THR A 216 -8.83 1.96 6.05
N ALA A 217 -8.83 0.70 6.49
CA ALA A 217 -9.78 -0.30 6.03
C ALA A 217 -11.24 0.09 6.30
N VAL A 218 -11.55 0.54 7.51
CA VAL A 218 -12.91 0.94 7.92
C VAL A 218 -13.46 2.08 7.05
N PRO A 219 -12.80 3.26 6.92
CA PRO A 219 -13.34 4.34 6.08
C PRO A 219 -13.48 3.94 4.61
N ILE A 220 -12.57 3.11 4.07
CA ILE A 220 -12.67 2.61 2.69
C ILE A 220 -13.90 1.72 2.50
N MET A 221 -14.19 0.84 3.46
CA MET A 221 -15.37 0.00 3.40
C MET A 221 -16.66 0.81 3.58
N LEU A 222 -16.67 1.83 4.44
CA LEU A 222 -17.79 2.76 4.55
C LEU A 222 -18.05 3.50 3.23
N GLU A 223 -16.99 4.02 2.58
CA GLU A 223 -17.08 4.65 1.26
C GLU A 223 -17.65 3.68 0.21
N LEU A 224 -17.23 2.41 0.23
CA LEU A 224 -17.74 1.39 -0.67
C LEU A 224 -19.23 1.11 -0.45
N LEU A 225 -19.66 0.96 0.81
CA LEU A 225 -21.07 0.73 1.16
C LEU A 225 -21.94 1.90 0.68
N ASP A 226 -21.51 3.14 0.94
CA ASP A 226 -22.20 4.34 0.49
C ASP A 226 -22.34 4.43 -1.03
N ARG A 227 -21.30 4.02 -1.78
CA ARG A 227 -21.32 4.07 -3.25
C ARG A 227 -22.11 2.94 -3.89
N CYS A 228 -22.02 1.72 -3.35
CA CYS A 228 -22.56 0.53 -4.00
C CYS A 228 -23.94 0.12 -3.48
N PHE A 229 -24.33 0.58 -2.30
CA PHE A 229 -25.57 0.21 -1.61
C PHE A 229 -26.26 1.41 -0.95
N PRO A 230 -26.44 2.55 -1.66
CA PRO A 230 -27.03 3.76 -1.08
C PRO A 230 -28.43 3.50 -0.50
N GLU A 231 -29.20 2.56 -1.08
CA GLU A 231 -30.53 2.16 -0.63
C GLU A 231 -30.54 1.49 0.75
N HIS A 232 -29.43 0.89 1.17
CA HIS A 232 -29.31 0.22 2.46
C HIS A 232 -28.73 1.12 3.56
N ARG A 233 -28.29 2.34 3.23
CA ARG A 233 -27.65 3.28 4.17
C ARG A 233 -28.47 3.49 5.45
N HIS A 234 -29.77 3.75 5.31
CA HIS A 234 -30.66 3.97 6.46
C HIS A 234 -30.87 2.71 7.29
N GLN A 235 -30.95 1.55 6.64
CA GLN A 235 -31.12 0.26 7.31
C GLN A 235 -29.87 -0.13 8.12
N TRP A 236 -28.67 0.17 7.61
CA TRP A 236 -27.41 -0.20 8.27
C TRP A 236 -26.91 0.83 9.27
N ALA A 237 -27.39 2.08 9.20
CA ALA A 237 -26.95 3.16 10.08
C ALA A 237 -26.99 2.80 11.59
N PRO A 238 -28.03 2.16 12.15
CA PRO A 238 -28.05 1.78 13.56
C PRO A 238 -26.91 0.81 13.95
N ALA A 239 -26.70 -0.24 13.15
CA ALA A 239 -25.64 -1.22 13.41
C ALA A 239 -24.24 -0.62 13.24
N LEU A 240 -24.05 0.28 12.27
CA LEU A 240 -22.79 0.98 12.07
C LEU A 240 -22.50 1.96 13.23
N LEU A 241 -23.51 2.63 13.78
CA LEU A 241 -23.36 3.51 14.95
C LEU A 241 -23.07 2.72 16.24
N GLU A 242 -23.63 1.51 16.37
CA GLU A 242 -23.29 0.62 17.49
C GLU A 242 -21.80 0.22 17.45
N MET A 243 -21.30 -0.17 16.27
CA MET A 243 -19.89 -0.53 16.09
C MET A 243 -18.93 0.67 16.12
N ILE A 244 -19.38 1.82 15.61
CA ILE A 244 -18.59 3.05 15.47
C ILE A 244 -19.42 4.24 16.00
N PRO A 245 -19.45 4.45 17.33
CA PRO A 245 -20.27 5.51 17.94
C PRO A 245 -19.93 6.93 17.46
N THR A 246 -18.73 7.12 16.89
CA THR A 246 -18.23 8.38 16.37
C THR A 246 -18.43 8.53 14.86
N LEU A 247 -19.22 7.64 14.23
CA LEU A 247 -19.45 7.66 12.78
C LEU A 247 -20.01 9.02 12.34
N GLY A 248 -19.38 9.62 11.31
CA GLY A 248 -19.78 10.93 10.79
C GLY A 248 -19.29 12.13 11.61
N VAL A 249 -18.56 11.91 12.71
CA VAL A 249 -18.02 12.98 13.55
C VAL A 249 -16.50 13.08 13.38
N SER A 250 -16.01 14.29 13.10
CA SER A 250 -14.57 14.56 13.06
C SER A 250 -14.01 14.68 14.47
N LEU A 251 -13.31 13.64 14.95
CA LEU A 251 -12.69 13.64 16.28
C LEU A 251 -11.62 14.73 16.45
N SER A 252 -10.96 15.15 15.36
CA SER A 252 -9.99 16.26 15.41
C SER A 252 -10.62 17.59 15.80
N CYS A 253 -11.93 17.75 15.62
CA CYS A 253 -12.68 18.95 15.98
C CYS A 253 -13.37 18.84 17.35
N ASN A 254 -13.25 17.69 18.04
CA ASN A 254 -13.87 17.47 19.35
C ASN A 254 -12.90 16.74 20.30
N PRO A 255 -11.99 17.47 20.96
CA PRO A 255 -10.97 16.89 21.84
C PRO A 255 -11.55 16.02 22.96
N ALA A 256 -12.66 16.46 23.58
CA ALA A 256 -13.31 15.72 24.65
C ALA A 256 -13.87 14.37 24.18
N LEU A 257 -14.45 14.32 22.97
CA LEU A 257 -14.92 13.07 22.38
C LEU A 257 -13.76 12.16 21.97
N ALA A 258 -12.68 12.73 21.42
CA ALA A 258 -11.47 11.98 21.07
C ALA A 258 -10.86 11.31 22.30
N GLU A 259 -10.70 12.05 23.40
CA GLU A 259 -10.17 11.54 24.66
C GLU A 259 -11.05 10.42 25.23
N ARG A 260 -12.38 10.61 25.30
CA ARG A 260 -13.32 9.57 25.74
C ARG A 260 -13.22 8.30 24.90
N THR A 261 -13.10 8.46 23.58
CA THR A 261 -12.97 7.34 22.63
C THR A 261 -11.65 6.59 22.84
N MET A 262 -10.54 7.31 23.00
CA MET A 262 -9.23 6.73 23.28
C MET A 262 -9.21 5.99 24.63
N MET A 263 -9.77 6.58 25.69
CA MET A 263 -9.88 5.93 27.00
C MET A 263 -10.71 4.65 26.95
N THR A 264 -11.86 4.69 26.26
CA THR A 264 -12.73 3.52 26.10
C THR A 264 -12.00 2.41 25.34
N THR A 265 -11.35 2.75 24.23
CA THR A 265 -10.57 1.80 23.42
C THR A 265 -9.43 1.19 24.23
N ALA A 266 -8.69 2.00 24.99
CA ALA A 266 -7.59 1.54 25.84
C ALA A 266 -8.09 0.57 26.92
N ARG A 267 -9.21 0.88 27.59
CA ARG A 267 -9.82 -0.02 28.57
C ARG A 267 -10.22 -1.36 27.95
N THR A 268 -10.88 -1.34 26.80
CA THR A 268 -11.31 -2.54 26.07
C THR A 268 -10.12 -3.41 25.64
N LEU A 269 -9.01 -2.78 25.24
CA LEU A 269 -7.79 -3.46 24.81
C LEU A 269 -6.82 -3.78 25.96
N HIS A 270 -7.19 -3.49 27.20
CA HIS A 270 -6.33 -3.63 28.39
C HIS A 270 -4.98 -2.89 28.25
N LEU A 271 -5.01 -1.70 27.65
CA LEU A 271 -3.87 -0.82 27.47
C LEU A 271 -3.93 0.36 28.46
N SER A 272 -2.76 0.84 28.86
CA SER A 272 -2.63 2.12 29.57
C SER A 272 -2.87 3.26 28.58
N ALA A 273 -3.95 4.03 28.77
CA ALA A 273 -4.17 5.23 27.98
C ALA A 273 -3.15 6.30 28.40
N SER A 274 -2.28 6.75 27.49
CA SER A 274 -1.47 7.94 27.74
C SER A 274 -2.38 9.17 27.64
N THR A 275 -2.70 9.80 28.76
CA THR A 275 -3.30 11.13 28.76
C THR A 275 -2.26 12.15 28.31
N SER A 276 -2.65 13.10 27.47
CA SER A 276 -1.77 14.16 26.95
C SER A 276 -1.31 15.18 28.00
N SER A 277 -1.27 14.79 29.28
CA SER A 277 -0.76 15.58 30.39
C SER A 277 0.75 15.44 30.60
N ASP A 278 1.41 14.48 29.93
CA ASP A 278 2.85 14.21 30.12
C ASP A 278 3.77 14.91 29.10
N SER A 279 3.24 15.81 28.27
CA SER A 279 4.09 16.75 27.54
C SER A 279 4.44 17.94 28.44
N THR A 280 5.39 17.73 29.37
CA THR A 280 6.17 18.83 29.94
C THR A 280 6.94 19.56 28.83
N PRO A 281 7.12 20.90 28.94
CA PRO A 281 7.55 21.78 27.85
C PRO A 281 8.97 21.51 27.33
#